data_AF-A0A534WEA3-F1
#
_entry.id   AF-A0A534WEA3-F1
#
_cell.length_a   1.000
_cell.length_b   1.000
_cell.length_c   1.000
_cell.angle_alpha   90.00
_cell.angle_beta   90.00
_cell.angle_gamma   90.00
#
_symmetry.space_group_name_H-M   'P 1'
#
loop_
_entity.id
_entity.type
_entity.pdbx_description
1 polymer ?
#
loop_
_entity_poly.entity_id
_entity_poly.type
_entity_poly.pdbx_seq_one_letter_code
_entity_poly.pdbx_strand_id
1 'polypeptide(L)'
;MPAYSRETGYYLNGKLPRIALIAKGVRFPAGRWLRFIGATSDPDLVQELAADLFPALRATPVSIVTLLTDADVDQFERELQAELGDSISG
;
A
#
# COMPACT_ATOMS: atom_id res chain seq x y z
N MET A 1 1.55 15.70 12.65
CA MET A 1 2.74 14.82 12.60
C MET A 1 2.38 13.57 11.83
N PRO A 2 3.26 13.07 10.95
CA PRO A 2 3.02 11.81 10.25
C PRO A 2 2.91 10.64 11.22
N ALA A 3 2.02 9.69 10.92
CA ALA A 3 1.93 8.44 11.66
C ALA A 3 3.00 7.47 11.14
N TYR A 4 3.61 6.72 12.04
CA TYR A 4 4.63 5.73 11.73
C TYR A 4 4.13 4.32 12.02
N SER A 5 4.55 3.37 11.20
CA SER A 5 4.21 1.99 11.45
C SER A 5 4.88 1.49 12.73
N ARG A 6 4.11 0.88 13.62
CA ARG A 6 4.63 0.30 14.88
C ARG A 6 5.26 -1.08 14.68
N GLU A 7 4.93 -1.73 13.57
CA GLU A 7 5.32 -3.10 13.21
C GLU A 7 5.53 -3.22 11.70
N THR A 8 6.36 -4.17 11.26
CA THR A 8 6.43 -4.50 9.83
C THR A 8 5.18 -5.31 9.45
N GLY A 9 4.50 -4.94 8.37
CA GLY A 9 3.31 -5.67 7.92
C GLY A 9 2.77 -5.18 6.58
N TYR A 10 1.75 -5.89 6.09
CA TYR A 10 1.02 -5.51 4.90
C TYR A 10 -0.17 -4.62 5.27
N TYR A 11 -0.29 -3.53 4.52
CA TYR A 11 -1.29 -2.50 4.70
C TYR A 11 -2.06 -2.29 3.39
N LEU A 12 -3.35 -2.01 3.52
CA LEU A 12 -4.23 -1.68 2.43
C LEU A 12 -4.77 -0.27 2.60
N ASN A 13 -4.96 0.43 1.49
CA ASN A 13 -5.66 1.70 1.46
C ASN A 13 -6.95 1.56 0.64
N GLY A 14 -8.11 1.72 1.28
CA GLY A 14 -9.40 1.49 0.60
C GLY A 14 -9.75 2.47 -0.52
N LYS A 15 -8.92 3.49 -0.79
CA LYS A 15 -9.07 4.43 -1.91
C LYS A 15 -8.02 4.25 -3.00
N LEU A 16 -7.00 3.43 -2.76
CA LEU A 16 -5.92 3.17 -3.70
C LEU A 16 -5.86 1.67 -3.95
N PRO A 17 -5.90 1.19 -5.20
CA PRO A 17 -5.70 -0.22 -5.49
C PRO A 17 -4.20 -0.56 -5.35
N ARG A 18 -3.69 -0.50 -4.11
CA ARG A 18 -2.28 -0.77 -3.75
C ARG A 18 -2.22 -1.48 -2.41
N ILE A 19 -1.34 -2.48 -2.34
CA ILE A 19 -0.94 -3.15 -1.10
C ILE A 19 0.47 -2.66 -0.78
N ALA A 20 0.74 -2.24 0.46
CA ALA A 20 2.06 -1.81 0.89
C ALA A 20 2.59 -2.70 2.01
N LEU A 21 3.78 -3.29 1.82
CA LEU A 21 4.59 -3.83 2.90
C LEU A 21 5.37 -2.68 3.54
N ILE A 22 4.98 -2.25 4.74
CA ILE A 22 5.58 -1.10 5.42
C ILE A 22 6.38 -1.60 6.61
N ALA A 23 7.67 -1.24 6.67
CA ALA A 23 8.53 -1.61 7.77
C ALA A 23 8.22 -0.83 9.06
N LYS A 24 8.52 -1.43 10.21
CA LYS A 24 8.46 -0.75 11.51
C LYS A 24 9.30 0.53 11.49
N GLY A 25 8.73 1.62 11.98
CA GLY A 25 9.40 2.92 12.07
C GLY A 25 9.37 3.72 10.77
N VAL A 26 8.73 3.21 9.72
CA VAL A 26 8.51 3.93 8.45
C VAL A 26 7.19 4.69 8.50
N ARG A 27 7.17 5.90 7.96
CA ARG A 27 5.99 6.75 7.84
C ARG A 27 4.93 6.09 6.96
N PHE A 28 3.65 6.23 7.33
CA PHE A 28 2.58 5.88 6.42
C PHE A 28 2.49 6.86 5.24
N PRO A 29 2.30 6.37 4.00
CA PRO A 29 1.95 7.24 2.89
C PRO A 29 0.65 8.00 3.19
N ALA A 30 0.41 9.10 2.48
CA ALA A 30 -0.81 9.88 2.60
C ALA A 30 -2.07 9.00 2.44
N GLY A 31 -3.08 9.29 3.25
CA GLY A 31 -4.35 8.56 3.27
C GLY A 31 -4.51 7.63 4.47
N ARG A 32 -5.48 6.71 4.38
CA ARG A 32 -5.85 5.80 5.47
C ARG A 32 -5.40 4.40 5.13
N TRP A 33 -4.45 3.89 5.92
CA TRP A 33 -3.87 2.57 5.78
C TRP A 33 -4.36 1.67 6.91
N LEU A 34 -4.85 0.48 6.55
CA LEU A 34 -5.30 -0.53 7.48
C LEU A 34 -4.34 -1.72 7.40
N ARG A 35 -3.77 -2.10 8.53
CA ARG A 35 -3.02 -3.36 8.62
C ARG A 35 -4.00 -4.52 8.52
N PHE A 36 -3.70 -5.51 7.71
CA PHE A 36 -4.54 -6.70 7.60
C PHE A 36 -3.77 -8.00 7.82
N ILE A 37 -2.45 -8.04 7.53
CA ILE A 37 -1.64 -9.24 7.76
C ILE A 37 -0.18 -8.90 8.09
N GLY A 38 0.50 -9.80 8.82
CA GLY A 38 1.90 -9.66 9.21
C GLY A 38 2.87 -9.90 8.05
N ALA A 39 4.11 -9.37 8.19
CA ALA A 39 5.12 -9.32 7.14
C ALA A 39 5.70 -10.68 6.70
N THR A 40 5.51 -11.75 7.47
CA THR A 40 6.04 -13.10 7.16
C THR A 40 5.09 -13.92 6.29
N SER A 41 4.01 -13.31 5.82
CA SER A 41 2.99 -14.00 5.04
C SER A 41 3.39 -14.05 3.57
N ASP A 42 3.02 -15.15 2.91
CA ASP A 42 3.30 -15.35 1.50
C ASP A 42 2.61 -14.28 0.62
N PRO A 43 3.29 -13.70 -0.38
CA PRO A 43 2.70 -12.66 -1.24
C PRO A 43 1.44 -13.09 -2.00
N ASP A 44 1.29 -14.36 -2.37
CA ASP A 44 0.09 -14.85 -3.06
C ASP A 44 -1.08 -14.88 -2.08
N LEU A 45 -0.85 -15.36 -0.85
CA LEU A 45 -1.85 -15.30 0.22
C LEU A 45 -2.26 -13.85 0.54
N VAL A 46 -1.30 -12.92 0.51
CA VAL A 46 -1.56 -11.49 0.74
C VAL A 46 -2.49 -10.93 -0.35
N GLN A 47 -2.27 -11.31 -1.61
CA GLN A 47 -3.14 -10.90 -2.73
C GLN A 47 -4.53 -11.51 -2.63
N GLU A 48 -4.64 -12.81 -2.34
CA GLU A 48 -5.91 -13.50 -2.15
C GLU A 48 -6.73 -12.86 -1.02
N LEU A 49 -6.11 -12.63 0.13
CA LEU A 49 -6.78 -12.00 1.27
C LEU A 49 -7.19 -10.56 0.98
N ALA A 50 -6.35 -9.80 0.27
CA ALA A 50 -6.69 -8.45 -0.16
C ALA A 50 -7.91 -8.44 -1.09
N ALA A 51 -7.98 -9.38 -2.03
CA ALA A 51 -9.08 -9.55 -2.96
C ALA A 51 -10.39 -9.98 -2.26
N ASP A 52 -10.29 -10.74 -1.18
CA ASP A 52 -11.43 -11.12 -0.33
C ASP A 52 -11.96 -9.96 0.53
N LEU A 53 -11.05 -9.19 1.13
CA LEU A 53 -11.41 -8.04 1.97
C LEU A 53 -11.90 -6.84 1.16
N PHE A 54 -11.40 -6.66 -0.06
CA PHE A 54 -11.76 -5.57 -0.95
C PHE A 54 -12.14 -6.14 -2.32
N PRO A 55 -13.41 -6.49 -2.55
CA PRO A 55 -13.87 -7.07 -3.81
C PRO A 55 -13.55 -6.21 -5.04
N ALA A 56 -13.41 -4.89 -4.88
CA ALA A 56 -12.99 -3.97 -5.92
C ALA A 56 -11.57 -4.27 -6.47
N LEU A 57 -10.74 -4.97 -5.69
CA LEU A 57 -9.39 -5.40 -6.07
C LEU A 57 -9.38 -6.71 -6.86
N ARG A 58 -10.50 -7.45 -6.94
CA ARG A 58 -10.57 -8.71 -7.70
C ARG A 58 -10.46 -8.50 -9.22
N ALA A 59 -10.93 -7.35 -9.70
CA ALA A 59 -10.96 -7.03 -11.12
C ALA A 59 -9.62 -6.47 -11.64
N THR A 60 -8.68 -6.13 -10.74
CA THR A 60 -7.43 -5.47 -11.12
C THR A 60 -6.28 -6.00 -10.27
N PRO A 61 -5.26 -6.64 -10.87
CA PRO A 61 -4.07 -7.08 -10.14
C PRO A 61 -3.49 -5.90 -9.36
N VAL A 62 -3.40 -6.05 -8.04
CA VAL A 62 -2.96 -5.00 -7.14
C VAL A 62 -1.46 -5.14 -6.94
N SER A 63 -0.67 -4.17 -7.37
CA SER A 63 0.76 -4.20 -7.11
C SER A 63 1.04 -4.14 -5.61
N ILE A 64 1.91 -5.04 -5.15
CA ILE A 64 2.52 -4.96 -3.82
C ILE A 64 3.74 -4.06 -3.92
N VAL A 65 3.74 -2.95 -3.18
CA VAL A 65 4.90 -2.08 -3.00
C VAL A 65 5.58 -2.37 -1.66
N THR A 66 6.91 -2.28 -1.63
CA THR A 66 7.70 -2.46 -0.39
C THR A 66 8.29 -1.12 0.02
N LEU A 67 7.99 -0.68 1.24
CA LEU A 67 8.39 0.62 1.81
C LEU A 67 9.21 0.37 3.08
N LEU A 68 10.54 0.42 2.95
CA LEU A 68 11.49 0.11 4.03
C LEU A 68 12.05 1.36 4.70
N THR A 69 11.94 2.50 4.03
CA THR A 69 12.44 3.80 4.47
C THR A 69 11.44 4.91 4.16
N ASP A 70 11.56 6.05 4.83
CA ASP A 70 10.75 7.23 4.51
C ASP A 70 11.03 7.74 3.08
N ALA A 71 12.23 7.49 2.53
CA ALA A 71 12.55 7.82 1.13
C ALA A 71 11.75 6.97 0.13
N ASP A 72 11.50 5.69 0.44
CA ASP A 72 10.63 4.84 -0.37
C ASP A 72 9.20 5.38 -0.38
N VAL A 73 8.73 5.88 0.77
CA VAL A 73 7.40 6.52 0.90
C VAL A 73 7.31 7.76 0.02
N ASP A 74 8.33 8.63 0.08
CA ASP A 74 8.35 9.85 -0.73
C ASP A 74 8.39 9.52 -2.24
N GLN A 75 9.13 8.49 -2.63
CA GLN A 75 9.16 7.99 -4.02
C GLN A 75 7.79 7.49 -4.46
N PHE A 76 7.19 6.61 -3.66
CA PHE A 76 5.86 6.06 -3.91
C PHE A 76 4.78 7.15 -4.03
N GLU A 77 4.80 8.16 -3.17
CA GLU A 77 3.85 9.28 -3.22
C GLU A 77 4.03 10.12 -4.49
N ARG A 78 5.26 10.35 -4.95
CA ARG A 78 5.52 11.06 -6.22
C ARG A 78 4.99 10.27 -7.42
N GLU A 79 5.26 8.98 -7.47
CA GLU A 79 4.78 8.09 -8.55
C GLU A 79 3.26 8.06 -8.59
N LEU A 80 2.61 7.92 -7.43
CA LEU A 80 1.17 7.93 -7.34
C LEU A 80 0.55 9.27 -7.80
N GLN A 81 1.17 10.40 -7.46
CA GLN A 81 0.72 11.70 -7.94
C GLN A 81 0.84 11.82 -9.47
N ALA A 82 1.92 11.29 -10.06
CA ALA A 82 2.09 11.26 -11.51
C ALA A 82 1.02 10.39 -12.20
N GLU A 83 0.77 9.18 -11.69
CA GLU A 83 -0.26 8.26 -12.21
C GLU A 83 -1.67 8.88 -12.18
N LEU A 84 -2.01 9.55 -11.08
CA LEU A 84 -3.31 10.23 -10.93
C LEU A 84 -3.42 11.50 -11.79
N GLY A 85 -2.31 12.22 -11.99
CA GLY A 85 -2.25 13.40 -12.85
C GLY A 85 -2.42 13.08 -14.33
N ASP A 86 -1.82 11.99 -14.81
CA ASP A 86 -1.99 11.50 -16.18
C ASP A 86 -3.42 10.98 -16.43
N SER A 87 -4.04 10.38 -15.42
CA SER A 87 -5.43 9.88 -15.52
C SER A 87 -6.50 10.98 -15.66
N ILE A 88 -6.17 12.24 -15.33
CA ILE A 88 -7.07 13.41 -15.45
C ILE A 88 -6.88 14.13 -16.79
N SER A 89 -5.76 13.87 -17.48
CA SER A 89 -5.40 14.52 -18.74
C SER A 89 -5.72 13.68 -19.99
N GLY A 90 -6.28 12.48 -19.82
CA GLY A 90 -6.64 11.53 -20.87
C GLY A 90 -8.12 11.55 -21.27
#